data_AF-A0A7V5EW98-F1
#
_entry.id   AF-A0A7V5EW98-F1
#
_cell.length_a   1.000
_cell.length_b   1.000
_cell.length_c   1.000
_cell.angle_alpha   90.00
_cell.angle_beta   90.00
_cell.angle_gamma   90.00
#
_symmetry.space_group_name_H-M   'P 1'
#
loop_
_entity.id
_entity.type
_entity.pdbx_description
1 polymer ?
#
loop_
_entity_poly.entity_id
_entity_poly.type
_entity_poly.pdbx_seq_one_letter_code
_entity_poly.pdbx_strand_id
1 'polypeptide(L)'
;MTRRILAVVVALGALAGAGCRWGGEPTTGPTPSAAPLTSLGSPSPSSTVPSTTLAPLEGAGPVAYSIVARTGDTVVVLVDGDGSLTDLDVYDVLADVVEEDPTIATAYVVDHPDAVELVGRDDLSAAEEAFVDDHLLARLVEGNRVVYEGPFAESGSAIIGS
;
A
#
# COMPACT_ATOMS: atom_id res chain seq x y z
N MET A 1 -26.01 38.99 -10.57
CA MET A 1 -26.51 38.74 -11.95
C MET A 1 -25.27 38.35 -12.74
N THR A 2 -25.04 37.09 -13.11
CA THR A 2 -25.76 36.38 -14.19
C THR A 2 -25.47 34.88 -14.06
N ARG A 3 -26.54 34.09 -13.91
CA ARG A 3 -26.56 32.62 -14.04
C ARG A 3 -26.23 32.23 -15.49
N ARG A 4 -25.48 31.14 -15.72
CA ARG A 4 -25.55 30.35 -16.98
C ARG A 4 -24.80 29.01 -16.81
N ILE A 5 -25.49 27.93 -16.43
CA ILE A 5 -26.17 26.90 -17.25
C ILE A 5 -25.35 25.60 -17.20
N LEU A 6 -25.86 24.73 -16.35
CA LEU A 6 -25.63 23.30 -16.22
C LEU A 6 -26.00 22.59 -17.54
N ALA A 7 -25.10 21.81 -18.13
CA ALA A 7 -25.43 20.88 -19.22
C ALA A 7 -24.91 19.49 -18.85
N VAL A 8 -25.75 18.77 -18.13
CA VAL A 8 -25.64 17.33 -17.86
C VAL A 8 -25.98 16.60 -19.14
N VAL A 9 -25.05 15.81 -19.68
CA VAL A 9 -25.34 14.80 -20.72
C VAL A 9 -24.98 13.43 -20.15
N VAL A 10 -26.01 12.75 -19.65
CA VAL A 10 -25.99 11.34 -19.28
C VAL A 10 -26.15 10.52 -20.55
N ALA A 11 -25.19 9.65 -20.86
CA ALA A 11 -25.34 8.63 -21.89
C ALA A 11 -25.14 7.24 -21.28
N LEU A 12 -26.27 6.56 -21.10
CA LEU A 12 -26.41 5.14 -20.75
C LEU A 12 -25.83 4.26 -21.87
N GLY A 13 -25.04 3.25 -21.51
CA GLY A 13 -24.59 2.21 -22.43
C GLY A 13 -24.42 0.86 -21.75
N ALA A 14 -25.49 0.06 -21.72
CA ALA A 14 -25.49 -1.33 -21.27
C ALA A 14 -25.14 -2.25 -22.44
N LEU A 15 -24.21 -3.20 -22.25
CA LEU A 15 -24.14 -4.40 -23.08
C LEU A 15 -23.60 -5.60 -22.29
N ALA A 16 -24.36 -6.68 -22.35
CA ALA A 16 -24.15 -7.95 -21.67
C ALA A 16 -23.13 -8.85 -22.39
N GLY A 17 -22.45 -9.71 -21.63
CA GLY A 17 -21.67 -10.83 -22.14
C GLY A 17 -21.59 -11.96 -21.12
N ALA A 18 -22.38 -13.00 -21.34
CA ALA A 18 -22.42 -14.24 -20.55
C ALA A 18 -21.28 -15.19 -20.96
N GLY A 19 -20.76 -15.96 -19.99
CA GLY A 19 -19.75 -16.98 -20.24
C GLY A 19 -19.47 -17.90 -19.05
N CYS A 20 -20.47 -18.65 -18.59
CA CYS A 20 -20.24 -19.83 -17.74
C CYS A 20 -19.72 -20.98 -18.61
N ARG A 21 -18.63 -21.66 -18.21
CA ARG A 21 -18.43 -23.10 -18.48
C ARG A 21 -17.77 -23.85 -17.32
N TRP A 22 -18.65 -24.46 -16.55
CA TRP A 22 -18.65 -25.82 -16.00
C TRP A 22 -17.53 -26.78 -16.44
N GLY A 23 -16.93 -27.51 -15.48
CA GLY A 23 -16.43 -28.87 -15.71
C GLY A 23 -15.25 -29.34 -14.87
N GLY A 24 -15.51 -30.03 -13.75
CA GLY A 24 -14.51 -30.85 -13.05
C GLY A 24 -14.95 -31.37 -11.67
N GLU A 25 -15.76 -32.43 -11.64
CA GLU A 25 -16.01 -33.29 -10.46
C GLU A 25 -15.24 -34.63 -10.65
N PRO A 26 -15.23 -35.57 -9.70
CA PRO A 26 -14.85 -35.50 -8.28
C PRO A 26 -13.77 -36.56 -7.94
N THR A 27 -12.95 -36.34 -6.90
CA THR A 27 -12.11 -37.42 -6.34
C THR A 27 -12.63 -37.87 -4.99
N THR A 28 -13.23 -39.06 -5.01
CA THR A 28 -13.60 -39.89 -3.87
C THR A 28 -12.36 -40.36 -3.11
N GLY A 29 -12.28 -40.07 -1.81
CA GLY A 29 -11.27 -40.60 -0.88
C GLY A 29 -11.95 -41.17 0.37
N PRO A 30 -11.54 -42.34 0.89
CA PRO A 30 -12.36 -43.18 1.78
C PRO A 30 -12.43 -42.72 3.24
N THR A 31 -13.57 -43.01 3.87
CA THR A 31 -13.83 -42.96 5.32
C THR A 31 -13.27 -44.19 6.04
N PRO A 32 -12.62 -44.01 7.19
CA PRO A 32 -12.74 -44.95 8.32
C PRO A 32 -13.24 -44.21 9.58
N SER A 33 -14.43 -44.55 10.08
CA SER A 33 -14.73 -45.55 11.13
C SER A 33 -14.33 -45.11 12.56
N ALA A 34 -15.31 -45.13 13.46
CA ALA A 34 -15.33 -44.48 14.76
C ALA A 34 -14.85 -45.33 15.98
N ALA A 35 -14.54 -44.58 17.06
CA ALA A 35 -14.60 -44.88 18.51
C ALA A 35 -13.43 -45.67 19.16
N PRO A 36 -13.15 -45.53 20.49
CA PRO A 36 -13.97 -44.92 21.56
C PRO A 36 -13.26 -43.90 22.51
N LEU A 37 -14.07 -43.33 23.41
CA LEU A 37 -13.74 -42.41 24.50
C LEU A 37 -12.94 -43.06 25.64
N THR A 38 -11.95 -42.34 26.18
CA THR A 38 -11.44 -42.53 27.55
C THR A 38 -11.07 -41.17 28.17
N SER A 39 -11.41 -41.02 29.45
CA SER A 39 -11.42 -39.75 30.21
C SER A 39 -10.25 -39.63 31.21
N LEU A 40 -9.99 -38.38 31.61
CA LEU A 40 -9.25 -37.87 32.79
C LEU A 40 -7.72 -37.78 32.74
N GLY A 41 -7.21 -36.53 32.87
CA GLY A 41 -5.84 -36.21 33.25
C GLY A 41 -5.50 -34.72 33.09
N SER A 42 -5.84 -33.89 34.08
CA SER A 42 -5.19 -32.59 34.33
C SER A 42 -3.89 -32.87 35.10
N PRO A 43 -2.72 -32.32 34.71
CA PRO A 43 -2.33 -30.99 35.16
C PRO A 43 -1.57 -30.13 34.12
N SER A 44 -1.61 -28.82 34.38
CA SER A 44 -0.85 -27.73 33.74
C SER A 44 0.63 -28.04 33.47
N PRO A 45 1.16 -27.63 32.31
CA PRO A 45 2.33 -26.77 32.34
C PRO A 45 2.19 -25.53 31.44
N SER A 46 2.83 -24.46 31.90
CA SER A 46 2.99 -23.14 31.28
C SER A 46 2.88 -23.11 29.76
N SER A 47 1.98 -22.25 29.25
CA SER A 47 2.03 -21.78 27.87
C SER A 47 3.30 -20.96 27.67
N THR A 48 4.38 -21.61 27.25
CA THR A 48 5.45 -20.95 26.53
C THR A 48 4.90 -20.65 25.14
N VAL A 49 4.42 -19.42 24.95
CA VAL A 49 4.23 -18.88 23.61
C VAL A 49 5.59 -18.93 22.90
N PRO A 50 5.68 -19.43 21.66
CA PRO A 50 6.88 -19.17 20.88
C PRO A 50 6.94 -17.66 20.63
N SER A 51 7.87 -16.97 21.29
CA SER A 51 8.31 -15.66 20.81
C SER A 51 8.97 -15.89 19.47
N THR A 52 8.25 -15.59 18.38
CA THR A 52 8.86 -15.39 17.08
C THR A 52 9.72 -14.13 17.19
N THR A 53 10.97 -14.30 17.59
CA THR A 53 11.99 -13.28 17.41
C THR A 53 12.19 -13.17 15.90
N LEU A 54 11.55 -12.17 15.28
CA LEU A 54 11.93 -11.73 13.95
C LEU A 54 13.40 -11.32 14.04
N ALA A 55 14.26 -12.01 13.28
CA ALA A 55 15.63 -11.57 13.11
C ALA A 55 15.58 -10.12 12.58
N PRO A 56 16.49 -9.23 13.02
CA PRO A 56 16.67 -7.97 12.33
C PRO A 56 16.92 -8.31 10.87
N LEU A 57 16.04 -7.87 9.96
CA LEU A 57 16.38 -7.88 8.55
C LEU A 57 17.69 -7.10 8.47
N GLU A 58 18.76 -7.75 8.04
CA GLU A 58 19.97 -7.06 7.61
C GLU A 58 19.56 -6.26 6.38
N GLY A 59 19.05 -5.05 6.63
CA GLY A 59 18.51 -4.14 5.64
C GLY A 59 19.58 -3.88 4.59
N ALA A 60 19.13 -3.84 3.35
CA ALA A 60 19.83 -3.12 2.31
C ALA A 60 20.27 -1.75 2.88
N GLY A 61 21.44 -1.27 2.46
CA GLY A 61 21.95 0.02 2.94
C GLY A 61 20.91 1.15 2.78
N PRO A 62 21.08 2.28 3.50
CA PRO A 62 20.09 3.34 3.51
C PRO A 62 19.78 3.78 2.07
N VAL A 63 18.49 3.76 1.73
CA VAL A 63 18.01 4.21 0.42
C VAL A 63 18.26 5.71 0.30
N ALA A 64 18.89 6.11 -0.80
CA ALA A 64 19.14 7.52 -1.05
C ALA A 64 17.84 8.21 -1.47
N TYR A 65 17.52 9.32 -0.83
CA TYR A 65 16.35 10.13 -1.16
C TYR A 65 16.65 11.62 -1.04
N SER A 66 15.77 12.45 -1.58
CA SER A 66 15.85 13.91 -1.47
C SER A 66 14.46 14.54 -1.44
N ILE A 67 14.26 15.52 -0.55
CA ILE A 67 13.05 16.35 -0.57
C ILE A 67 13.23 17.41 -1.67
N VAL A 68 12.48 17.27 -2.75
CA VAL A 68 12.63 18.08 -3.98
C VAL A 68 11.62 19.21 -4.09
N ALA A 69 10.48 19.10 -3.40
CA ALA A 69 9.48 20.15 -3.34
C ALA A 69 8.83 20.23 -1.96
N ARG A 70 8.39 21.43 -1.58
CA ARG A 70 7.66 21.68 -0.34
C ARG A 70 6.62 22.78 -0.49
N THR A 71 5.42 22.51 0.00
CA THR A 71 4.31 23.46 0.08
C THR A 71 3.64 23.33 1.45
N GLY A 72 3.97 24.25 2.38
CA GLY A 72 3.45 24.18 3.76
C GLY A 72 3.94 22.93 4.51
N ASP A 73 2.99 22.15 5.01
CA ASP A 73 3.18 20.84 5.66
C ASP A 73 3.22 19.65 4.68
N THR A 74 3.19 19.92 3.37
CA THR A 74 3.29 18.90 2.32
C THR A 74 4.67 18.91 1.67
N VAL A 75 5.28 17.73 1.51
CA VAL A 75 6.56 17.55 0.81
C VAL A 75 6.46 16.53 -0.33
N VAL A 76 7.37 16.62 -1.30
CA VAL A 76 7.59 15.58 -2.31
C VAL A 76 9.01 15.05 -2.15
N VAL A 77 9.12 13.74 -2.00
CA VAL A 77 10.35 12.99 -1.78
C VAL A 77 10.65 12.21 -3.05
N LEU A 78 11.80 12.47 -3.66
CA LEU A 78 12.33 11.70 -4.77
C LEU A 78 13.29 10.65 -4.22
N VAL A 79 13.03 9.39 -4.51
CA VAL A 79 13.90 8.27 -4.13
C VAL A 79 14.81 7.93 -5.30
N ASP A 80 16.11 7.82 -5.03
CA ASP A 80 17.10 7.32 -5.98
C ASP A 80 17.20 5.80 -5.78
N GLY A 81 16.39 5.06 -6.54
CA GLY A 81 16.36 3.60 -6.53
C GLY A 81 16.74 3.03 -7.89
N ASP A 82 17.51 1.94 -7.91
CA ASP A 82 17.77 1.15 -9.12
C ASP A 82 16.58 0.27 -9.55
N GLY A 83 15.38 0.52 -9.00
CA GLY A 83 14.18 -0.28 -9.19
C GLY A 83 14.04 -1.47 -8.24
N SER A 84 14.99 -1.67 -7.32
CA SER A 84 14.97 -2.75 -6.33
C SER A 84 14.32 -2.37 -4.98
N LEU A 85 13.55 -1.27 -4.95
CA LEU A 85 12.90 -0.80 -3.73
C LEU A 85 11.87 -1.82 -3.22
N THR A 86 11.80 -1.95 -1.90
CA THR A 86 10.76 -2.70 -1.20
C THR A 86 9.78 -1.76 -0.50
N ASP A 87 8.64 -2.28 -0.05
CA ASP A 87 7.68 -1.52 0.76
C ASP A 87 8.29 -1.07 2.11
N LEU A 88 9.25 -1.84 2.64
CA LEU A 88 9.99 -1.52 3.85
C LEU A 88 10.96 -0.36 3.62
N ASP A 89 11.66 -0.35 2.48
CA ASP A 89 12.51 0.78 2.08
C ASP A 89 11.72 2.09 1.99
N VAL A 90 10.53 2.04 1.37
CA VAL A 90 9.64 3.22 1.25
C VAL A 90 9.12 3.66 2.62
N TYR A 91 8.83 2.71 3.52
CA TYR A 91 8.46 3.02 4.90
C TYR A 91 9.59 3.72 5.65
N ASP A 92 10.81 3.19 5.59
CA ASP A 92 11.97 3.75 6.28
C ASP A 92 12.26 5.18 5.79
N VAL A 93 12.18 5.43 4.48
CA VAL A 93 12.30 6.79 3.92
C VAL A 93 11.27 7.75 4.54
N LEU A 94 10.00 7.34 4.64
CA LEU A 94 8.96 8.18 5.23
C LEU A 94 9.12 8.35 6.74
N ALA A 95 9.59 7.31 7.45
CA ALA A 95 9.91 7.39 8.87
C ALA A 95 11.03 8.41 9.11
N ASP A 96 12.13 8.33 8.36
CA ASP A 96 13.23 9.28 8.45
C ASP A 96 12.77 10.73 8.18
N VAL A 97 11.93 10.94 7.16
CA VAL A 97 11.39 12.28 6.83
C VAL A 97 10.55 12.86 7.98
N VAL A 98 9.70 12.05 8.62
CA VAL A 98 8.88 12.48 9.76
C VAL A 98 9.72 12.68 11.02
N GLU A 99 10.74 11.86 11.23
CA GLU A 99 11.67 11.99 12.35
C GLU A 99 12.53 13.26 12.23
N GLU A 100 12.97 13.60 11.02
CA GLU A 100 13.71 14.84 10.76
C GLU A 100 12.82 16.09 10.86
N ASP A 101 11.59 16.01 10.35
CA ASP A 101 10.62 17.11 10.40
C ASP A 101 9.20 16.63 10.79
N PRO A 102 8.86 16.66 12.10
CA PRO A 102 7.56 16.22 12.59
C PRO A 102 6.42 17.20 12.27
N THR A 103 6.70 18.33 11.58
CA THR A 103 5.66 19.26 11.12
C THR A 103 5.02 18.83 9.80
N ILE A 104 5.62 17.86 9.11
CA ILE A 104 5.11 17.31 7.85
C ILE A 104 3.85 16.50 8.14
N ALA A 105 2.73 16.89 7.52
CA ALA A 105 1.48 16.15 7.60
C ALA A 105 1.24 15.28 6.37
N THR A 106 1.78 15.70 5.21
CA THR A 106 1.64 14.99 3.94
C THR A 106 2.99 14.87 3.25
N ALA A 107 3.27 13.70 2.69
CA ALA A 107 4.44 13.48 1.85
C ALA A 107 4.05 12.61 0.67
N TYR A 108 4.59 12.90 -0.51
CA TYR A 108 4.47 12.03 -1.69
C TYR A 108 5.84 11.45 -1.99
N VAL A 109 5.94 10.13 -2.12
CA VAL A 109 7.18 9.44 -2.46
C VAL A 109 7.12 8.99 -3.91
N VAL A 110 8.04 9.47 -4.73
CA VAL A 110 8.14 9.14 -6.15
C VAL A 110 9.53 8.62 -6.50
N ASP A 111 9.62 7.77 -7.53
CA ASP A 111 10.90 7.27 -8.08
C ASP A 111 11.35 8.02 -9.34
N HIS A 112 10.46 8.80 -9.97
CA HIS A 112 10.76 9.50 -11.21
C HIS A 112 10.70 11.03 -11.06
N PRO A 113 11.72 11.79 -11.54
CA PRO A 113 11.75 13.25 -11.40
C PRO A 113 10.57 13.95 -12.08
N ASP A 114 10.11 13.45 -13.23
CA ASP A 114 8.96 14.04 -13.94
C ASP A 114 7.64 13.91 -13.15
N ALA A 115 7.53 12.96 -12.21
CA ALA A 115 6.34 12.81 -11.38
C ALA A 115 6.22 13.93 -10.35
N VAL A 116 7.35 14.54 -9.94
CA VAL A 116 7.42 15.54 -8.86
C VAL A 116 6.48 16.73 -9.08
N GLU A 117 6.36 17.21 -10.32
CA GLU A 117 5.50 18.36 -10.65
C GLU A 117 4.04 17.96 -10.95
N LEU A 118 3.76 16.65 -10.99
CA LEU A 118 2.45 16.10 -11.28
C LEU A 118 1.71 15.67 -10.00
N VAL A 119 2.44 15.16 -8.99
CA VAL A 119 1.81 14.71 -7.74
C VAL A 119 1.09 15.85 -7.02
N GLY A 120 -0.13 15.57 -6.57
CA GLY A 120 -0.95 16.53 -5.84
C GLY A 120 -1.68 17.57 -6.71
N ARG A 121 -1.58 17.49 -8.04
CA ARG A 121 -2.40 18.30 -8.94
C ARG A 121 -3.78 17.67 -9.16
N ASP A 122 -4.82 18.49 -9.14
CA ASP A 122 -6.20 18.05 -9.39
C ASP A 122 -6.58 17.97 -10.88
N ASP A 123 -5.86 18.69 -11.74
CA ASP A 123 -6.13 18.80 -13.18
C ASP A 123 -5.04 18.06 -13.99
N LEU A 124 -5.00 16.73 -13.85
CA LEU A 124 -4.16 15.85 -14.66
C LEU A 124 -4.96 15.30 -15.86
N SER A 125 -4.29 15.14 -17.00
CA SER A 125 -4.83 14.34 -18.11
C SER A 125 -4.69 12.85 -17.81
N ALA A 126 -5.49 12.00 -18.47
CA ALA A 126 -5.45 10.55 -18.27
C ALA A 126 -4.04 9.93 -18.47
N ALA A 127 -3.21 10.51 -19.33
CA ALA A 127 -1.84 10.05 -19.54
C ALA A 127 -0.93 10.45 -18.36
N GLU A 128 -1.11 11.64 -17.81
CA GLU A 128 -0.37 12.10 -16.63
C GLU A 128 -0.83 11.36 -15.37
N GLU A 129 -2.13 11.10 -15.22
CA GLU A 129 -2.67 10.30 -14.12
C GLU A 129 -2.05 8.89 -14.11
N ALA A 130 -2.04 8.20 -15.26
CA ALA A 130 -1.42 6.89 -15.38
C ALA A 130 0.09 6.93 -15.12
N PHE A 131 0.77 8.00 -15.52
CA PHE A 131 2.20 8.18 -15.25
C PHE A 131 2.47 8.40 -13.75
N VAL A 132 1.63 9.18 -13.07
CA VAL A 132 1.73 9.36 -11.61
C VAL A 132 1.42 8.05 -10.89
N ASP A 133 0.42 7.28 -11.33
CA ASP A 133 0.07 5.99 -10.72
C ASP A 133 1.24 4.97 -10.80
N ASP A 134 2.00 4.97 -11.90
CA ASP A 134 3.17 4.09 -12.08
C ASP A 134 4.35 4.48 -11.18
N HIS A 135 4.49 5.78 -10.88
CA HIS A 135 5.67 6.36 -10.20
C HIS A 135 5.42 6.86 -8.77
N LEU A 136 4.18 6.84 -8.28
CA LEU A 136 3.83 7.19 -6.91
C LEU A 136 3.91 5.93 -6.04
N LEU A 137 4.96 5.85 -5.22
CA LEU A 137 5.24 4.67 -4.42
C LEU A 137 4.41 4.65 -3.13
N ALA A 138 4.28 5.80 -2.49
CA ALA A 138 3.53 5.94 -1.25
C ALA A 138 3.17 7.40 -0.96
N ARG A 139 2.22 7.56 -0.05
CA ARG A 139 1.77 8.82 0.52
C ARG A 139 1.78 8.76 2.04
N LEU A 140 2.33 9.77 2.68
CA LEU A 140 2.10 10.03 4.10
C LEU A 140 0.81 10.85 4.28
N VAL A 141 -0.01 10.45 5.23
CA VAL A 141 -1.27 11.09 5.61
C VAL A 141 -1.25 11.36 7.10
N GLU A 142 -1.71 12.56 7.50
CA GLU A 142 -1.84 12.97 8.92
C GLU A 142 -0.53 12.86 9.73
N GLY A 143 0.62 12.92 9.05
CA GLY A 143 1.96 12.93 9.65
C GLY A 143 2.45 11.59 10.20
N ASN A 144 1.66 10.50 10.12
CA ASN A 144 2.09 9.19 10.64
C ASN A 144 1.54 7.97 9.90
N ARG A 145 0.58 8.13 8.99
CA ARG A 145 0.01 7.01 8.24
C ARG A 145 0.65 6.95 6.86
N VAL A 146 1.34 5.86 6.58
CA VAL A 146 1.82 5.54 5.23
C VAL A 146 0.72 4.81 4.50
N VAL A 147 0.36 5.28 3.31
CA VAL A 147 -0.52 4.61 2.36
C VAL A 147 0.33 4.27 1.14
N TYR A 148 0.49 2.98 0.86
CA TYR A 148 1.22 2.53 -0.32
C TYR A 148 0.35 2.68 -1.56
N GLU A 149 0.94 3.12 -2.66
CA GLU A 149 0.26 3.44 -3.91
C GLU A 149 1.04 2.78 -5.07
N GLY A 150 0.48 2.85 -6.29
CA GLY A 150 1.12 2.37 -7.50
C GLY A 150 1.66 0.93 -7.37
N PRO A 151 2.97 0.69 -7.62
CA PRO A 151 3.56 -0.65 -7.57
C PRO A 151 3.54 -1.29 -6.17
N PHE A 152 3.35 -0.51 -5.10
CA PHE A 152 3.32 -1.01 -3.72
C PHE A 152 1.90 -1.06 -3.13
N ALA A 153 0.86 -0.76 -3.91
CA ALA A 153 -0.51 -0.67 -3.40
C ALA A 153 -1.01 -1.93 -2.67
N GLU A 154 -0.51 -3.13 -3.06
CA GLU A 154 -0.86 -4.39 -2.38
C GLU A 154 -0.37 -4.47 -0.93
N SER A 155 0.63 -3.67 -0.55
CA SER A 155 1.12 -3.56 0.84
C SER A 155 0.16 -2.80 1.76
N GLY A 156 -0.80 -2.06 1.19
CA GLY A 156 -1.88 -1.41 1.94
C GLY A 156 -1.43 -0.15 2.69
N SER A 157 -1.44 -0.20 4.03
CA SER A 157 -1.08 0.96 4.86
C SER A 157 -0.36 0.57 6.15
N ALA A 158 0.56 1.42 6.58
CA ALA A 158 1.32 1.28 7.83
C ALA A 158 1.23 2.55 8.70
N ILE A 159 1.55 2.42 9.98
CA ILE A 159 1.63 3.54 10.92
C ILE A 159 3.08 3.67 11.41
N ILE A 160 3.61 4.88 11.36
CA ILE A 160 4.96 5.19 11.87
C ILE A 160 4.91 5.23 13.40
N GLY A 161 5.80 4.46 14.04
CA GLY A 161 6.00 4.46 15.49
C GLY A 161 4.99 3.65 16.31
N SER A 162 4.21 2.77 15.67
CA SER A 162 3.25 1.86 16.35
C SER A 162 3.86 0.61 16.96
#